data_AF-A0A3P1VXW1-F1
#
_entry.id   AF-A0A3P1VXW1-F1
#
_cell.length_a   1.000
_cell.length_b   1.000
_cell.length_c   1.000
_cell.angle_alpha   90.00
_cell.angle_beta   90.00
_cell.angle_gamma   90.00
#
_symmetry.space_group_name_H-M   'P 1'
#
loop_
_entity.id
_entity.type
_entity.pdbx_description
1 polymer ?
#
loop_
_entity_poly.entity_id
_entity_poly.type
_entity_poly.pdbx_seq_one_letter_code
_entity_poly.pdbx_strand_id
1 'polypeptide(L)'
;MTKKIIMAIFAILISNIGLAITNEEIISQGAAIQKAIFDKHFNKTPSGTSRKDSNLLNSVFPEIITNLDKINRNIYDREFNKLASAKENSRKSLFRKMYVQFNEYIVENSKFSRSIFSNFLQEKDDLQAYLYTNIYLSIEAFNLNMNTYLEGQKNSETIEPNIKTVIDYLYYNGDEKSKEDYQKMSNGEIAEIVDKEYIKLYEALEKRISEGNHVEKKMGNNARTSLKKMEKFYRQYDKSFEEYIDGSGLKKEDKEKIKKLVKFENIASLKFMTKSLEKLEGEESGQ
;
A
#
# COMPACT_ATOMS: atom_id res chain seq x y z
N MET A 1 -25.38 -21.33 -2.74
CA MET A 1 -25.92 -20.20 -1.93
C MET A 1 -24.95 -19.02 -1.82
N THR A 2 -23.63 -19.25 -1.85
CA THR A 2 -22.53 -18.25 -1.86
C THR A 2 -22.55 -17.25 -3.03
N LYS A 3 -22.99 -17.65 -4.23
CA LYS A 3 -23.13 -16.73 -5.39
C LYS A 3 -24.18 -15.61 -5.19
N LYS A 4 -25.18 -15.82 -4.32
CA LYS A 4 -26.24 -14.83 -4.08
C LYS A 4 -25.82 -13.73 -3.09
N ILE A 5 -24.87 -14.02 -2.19
CA ILE A 5 -24.37 -13.04 -1.21
C ILE A 5 -23.44 -12.01 -1.89
N ILE A 6 -22.57 -12.46 -2.80
CA ILE A 6 -21.66 -11.57 -3.55
C ILE A 6 -22.44 -10.59 -4.43
N MET A 7 -23.50 -11.04 -5.13
CA MET A 7 -24.34 -10.11 -5.90
C MET A 7 -25.20 -9.19 -5.04
N ALA A 8 -25.60 -9.60 -3.84
CA ALA A 8 -26.36 -8.74 -2.93
C ALA A 8 -25.51 -7.55 -2.44
N ILE A 9 -24.20 -7.77 -2.19
CA ILE A 9 -23.26 -6.70 -1.85
C ILE A 9 -23.07 -5.74 -3.04
N PHE A 10 -22.97 -6.25 -4.28
CA PHE A 10 -22.91 -5.42 -5.49
C PHE A 10 -24.21 -4.64 -5.76
N ALA A 11 -25.38 -5.18 -5.39
CA ALA A 11 -26.68 -4.57 -5.66
C ALA A 11 -27.06 -3.44 -4.68
N ILE A 12 -26.46 -3.38 -3.49
CA ILE A 12 -26.71 -2.34 -2.49
C ILE A 12 -25.96 -1.03 -2.83
N LEU A 13 -24.96 -1.06 -3.72
CA LEU A 13 -23.97 0.02 -3.91
C LEU A 13 -24.27 1.07 -5.00
N ILE A 14 -25.39 0.97 -5.73
CA ILE A 14 -25.76 2.00 -6.74
C ILE A 14 -26.87 2.93 -6.24
N SER A 15 -27.54 2.60 -5.14
CA SER A 15 -28.63 3.40 -4.59
C SER A 15 -28.33 3.84 -3.16
N ASN A 16 -27.44 4.81 -2.98
CA ASN A 16 -27.55 5.74 -1.86
C ASN A 16 -26.79 7.04 -2.13
N ILE A 17 -27.57 7.99 -2.62
CA ILE A 17 -27.57 9.42 -2.30
C ILE A 17 -26.54 9.81 -1.21
N GLY A 18 -25.49 10.53 -1.60
CA GLY A 18 -24.80 11.51 -0.75
C GLY A 18 -23.66 11.06 0.17
N LEU A 19 -23.49 9.77 0.50
CA LEU A 19 -22.41 9.30 1.37
C LEU A 19 -21.25 8.68 0.57
N ALA A 20 -20.01 8.96 0.97
CA ALA A 20 -18.82 8.31 0.40
C ALA A 20 -18.75 6.86 0.89
N ILE A 21 -18.10 5.98 0.13
CA ILE A 21 -17.82 4.60 0.57
C ILE A 21 -16.91 4.62 1.80
N THR A 22 -17.13 3.75 2.78
CA THR A 22 -16.30 3.68 3.99
C THR A 22 -14.98 2.95 3.73
N ASN A 23 -13.99 3.10 4.61
CA ASN A 23 -12.75 2.32 4.52
C ASN A 23 -13.00 0.80 4.57
N GLU A 24 -13.97 0.34 5.36
CA GLU A 24 -14.36 -1.08 5.42
C GLU A 24 -14.94 -1.57 4.09
N GLU A 25 -15.74 -0.74 3.43
CA GLU A 25 -16.28 -1.05 2.10
C GLU A 25 -15.18 -1.08 1.03
N ILE A 26 -14.20 -0.17 1.11
CA ILE A 26 -13.02 -0.18 0.23
C ILE A 26 -12.24 -1.48 0.42
N ILE A 27 -11.93 -1.88 1.66
CA ILE A 27 -11.22 -3.12 1.97
C ILE A 27 -12.00 -4.34 1.44
N SER A 28 -13.31 -4.39 1.66
CA SER A 28 -14.14 -5.52 1.22
C SER A 28 -14.18 -5.65 -0.31
N GLN A 29 -14.36 -4.54 -1.02
CA GLN A 29 -14.31 -4.51 -2.50
C GLN A 29 -12.93 -4.88 -3.01
N GLY A 30 -11.90 -4.35 -2.36
CA GLY A 30 -10.52 -4.63 -2.65
C GLY A 30 -10.16 -6.10 -2.50
N ALA A 31 -10.52 -6.73 -1.37
CA ALA A 31 -10.34 -8.16 -1.15
C ALA A 31 -11.03 -9.02 -2.22
N ALA A 32 -12.23 -8.63 -2.65
CA ALA A 32 -12.93 -9.32 -3.74
C ALA A 32 -12.19 -9.19 -5.09
N ILE A 33 -11.68 -7.99 -5.41
CA ILE A 33 -10.87 -7.74 -6.60
C ILE A 33 -9.55 -8.52 -6.53
N GLN A 34 -8.86 -8.47 -5.40
CA GLN A 34 -7.63 -9.21 -5.17
C GLN A 34 -7.83 -10.70 -5.42
N LYS A 35 -8.88 -11.26 -4.83
CA LYS A 35 -9.23 -12.66 -5.01
C LYS A 35 -9.56 -12.98 -6.46
N ALA A 36 -10.30 -12.12 -7.15
CA ALA A 36 -10.65 -12.35 -8.56
C ALA A 36 -9.43 -12.33 -9.49
N ILE A 37 -8.51 -11.39 -9.27
CA ILE A 37 -7.23 -11.30 -10.01
C ILE A 37 -6.37 -12.51 -9.66
N PHE A 38 -6.24 -12.86 -8.38
CA PHE A 38 -5.51 -14.05 -7.94
C PHE A 38 -6.09 -15.31 -8.58
N ASP A 39 -7.41 -15.52 -8.51
CA ASP A 39 -8.07 -16.68 -9.11
C ASP A 39 -7.86 -16.76 -10.63
N LYS A 40 -7.90 -15.61 -11.31
CA LYS A 40 -7.72 -15.50 -12.76
C LYS A 40 -6.31 -15.91 -13.19
N HIS A 41 -5.30 -15.45 -12.46
CA HIS A 41 -3.90 -15.57 -12.86
C HIS A 41 -3.18 -16.77 -12.22
N PHE A 42 -3.59 -17.19 -11.02
CA PHE A 42 -2.93 -18.25 -10.26
C PHE A 42 -3.76 -19.53 -10.13
N ASN A 43 -5.11 -19.46 -10.11
CA ASN A 43 -5.97 -20.65 -9.92
C ASN A 43 -6.64 -21.20 -11.19
N LYS A 44 -6.61 -20.48 -12.32
CA LYS A 44 -7.20 -20.94 -13.59
C LYS A 44 -6.14 -21.43 -14.60
N THR A 45 -5.67 -22.67 -14.42
CA THR A 45 -5.40 -23.56 -15.58
C THR A 45 -5.77 -25.02 -15.24
N PRO A 46 -6.61 -25.70 -16.05
CA PRO A 46 -6.89 -27.14 -15.93
C PRO A 46 -5.69 -28.05 -16.26
N SER A 47 -4.60 -27.48 -16.77
CA SER A 47 -3.39 -28.19 -17.22
C SER A 47 -2.13 -27.64 -16.56
N GLY A 48 -2.12 -27.49 -15.23
CA GLY A 48 -0.92 -27.49 -14.39
C GLY A 48 0.27 -26.60 -14.78
N THR A 49 0.07 -25.51 -15.52
CA THR A 49 1.18 -24.70 -16.09
C THR A 49 1.11 -23.20 -15.78
N SER A 50 0.05 -22.66 -15.15
CA SER A 50 0.01 -21.24 -14.77
C SER A 50 0.94 -20.85 -13.62
N ARG A 51 1.48 -21.81 -12.85
CA ARG A 51 2.45 -21.59 -11.76
C ARG A 51 3.88 -21.22 -12.23
N LYS A 52 4.11 -20.99 -13.52
CA LYS A 52 5.48 -20.82 -14.05
C LYS A 52 5.62 -19.74 -15.11
N ASP A 53 4.68 -18.81 -15.28
CA ASP A 53 4.90 -17.71 -16.23
C ASP A 53 5.77 -16.59 -15.61
N SER A 54 6.97 -16.36 -16.16
CA SER A 54 7.87 -15.27 -15.72
C SER A 54 7.33 -13.89 -16.05
N ASN A 55 6.30 -13.80 -16.90
CA ASN A 55 5.66 -12.57 -17.32
C ASN A 55 4.33 -12.31 -16.61
N LEU A 56 3.90 -13.16 -15.67
CA LEU A 56 2.64 -13.00 -14.94
C LEU A 56 2.52 -11.62 -14.28
N LEU A 57 3.62 -11.10 -13.73
CA LEU A 57 3.63 -9.77 -13.12
C LEU A 57 3.47 -8.64 -14.14
N ASN A 58 3.94 -8.84 -15.37
CA ASN A 58 3.78 -7.85 -16.43
C ASN A 58 2.31 -7.78 -16.93
N SER A 59 1.49 -8.82 -16.71
CA SER A 59 0.06 -8.82 -17.04
C SER A 59 -0.82 -8.44 -15.84
N VAL A 60 -0.43 -8.84 -14.63
CA VAL A 60 -1.17 -8.59 -13.38
C VAL A 60 -0.98 -7.15 -12.88
N PHE A 61 0.24 -6.61 -12.91
CA PHE A 61 0.52 -5.27 -12.37
C PHE A 61 -0.26 -4.17 -13.10
N PRO A 62 -0.35 -4.14 -14.45
CA PRO A 62 -1.21 -3.18 -15.15
C PRO A 62 -2.70 -3.37 -14.82
N GLU A 63 -3.17 -4.60 -14.60
CA GLU A 63 -4.57 -4.88 -14.23
C GLU A 63 -4.89 -4.39 -12.81
N ILE A 64 -3.98 -4.56 -11.84
CA ILE A 64 -4.09 -3.97 -10.49
C ILE A 64 -4.11 -2.45 -10.58
N ILE A 65 -3.09 -1.87 -11.24
CA ILE A 65 -2.98 -0.42 -11.39
C ILE A 65 -4.23 0.10 -12.08
N THR A 66 -4.74 -0.53 -13.13
CA THR A 66 -5.96 -0.08 -13.82
C THR A 66 -7.21 -0.18 -12.94
N ASN A 67 -7.39 -1.28 -12.20
CA ASN A 67 -8.58 -1.47 -11.35
C ASN A 67 -8.55 -0.55 -10.13
N LEU A 68 -7.40 -0.40 -9.47
CA LEU A 68 -7.22 0.51 -8.35
C LEU A 68 -7.24 1.97 -8.83
N ASP A 69 -6.54 2.33 -9.90
CA ASP A 69 -6.60 3.67 -10.52
C ASP A 69 -8.01 4.05 -10.95
N LYS A 70 -8.86 3.09 -11.36
CA LYS A 70 -10.28 3.34 -11.67
C LYS A 70 -11.12 3.63 -10.43
N ILE A 71 -10.87 2.93 -9.31
CA ILE A 71 -11.49 3.26 -8.01
C ILE A 71 -11.05 4.66 -7.57
N ASN A 72 -9.75 4.94 -7.73
CA ASN A 72 -9.08 6.19 -7.36
C ASN A 72 -9.63 7.38 -8.13
N ARG A 73 -9.59 7.32 -9.47
CA ARG A 73 -10.08 8.40 -10.34
C ARG A 73 -11.52 8.75 -10.05
N ASN A 74 -12.40 7.77 -9.82
CA ASN A 74 -13.81 8.07 -9.57
C ASN A 74 -14.04 8.78 -8.23
N ILE A 75 -13.29 8.44 -7.18
CA ILE A 75 -13.36 9.08 -5.86
C ILE A 75 -12.76 10.49 -5.93
N TYR A 76 -11.59 10.60 -6.56
CA TYR A 76 -10.84 11.84 -6.66
C TYR A 76 -11.50 12.82 -7.63
N ASP A 77 -11.89 12.42 -8.83
CA ASP A 77 -12.57 13.31 -9.78
C ASP A 77 -13.86 13.87 -9.18
N ARG A 78 -14.60 13.07 -8.39
CA ARG A 78 -15.83 13.53 -7.72
C ARG A 78 -15.56 14.59 -6.65
N GLU A 79 -14.46 14.49 -5.92
CA GLU A 79 -14.09 15.48 -4.90
C GLU A 79 -13.36 16.69 -5.51
N PHE A 80 -12.53 16.51 -6.54
CA PHE A 80 -11.84 17.60 -7.24
C PHE A 80 -12.75 18.42 -8.17
N ASN A 81 -13.83 17.83 -8.68
CA ASN A 81 -14.84 18.58 -9.44
C ASN A 81 -15.67 19.53 -8.57
N LYS A 82 -15.73 19.31 -7.25
CA LYS A 82 -16.38 20.23 -6.28
C LYS A 82 -15.50 21.43 -5.90
N LEU A 83 -14.21 21.40 -6.26
CA LEU A 83 -13.21 22.38 -5.86
C LEU A 83 -13.02 23.43 -7.00
N ALA A 84 -13.90 24.42 -7.15
CA ALA A 84 -13.89 25.45 -8.21
C ALA A 84 -13.19 26.81 -7.89
N SER A 85 -12.76 27.08 -6.66
CA SER A 85 -12.20 28.37 -6.23
C SER A 85 -10.66 28.52 -6.43
N ALA A 86 -10.11 29.74 -6.29
CA ALA A 86 -8.66 29.98 -6.42
C ALA A 86 -7.83 29.28 -5.33
N LYS A 87 -8.35 29.19 -4.10
CA LYS A 87 -7.76 28.41 -2.98
C LYS A 87 -7.79 26.91 -3.27
N GLU A 88 -8.68 26.49 -4.16
CA GLU A 88 -8.87 25.12 -4.59
C GLU A 88 -7.95 24.73 -5.75
N ASN A 89 -7.50 25.68 -6.58
CA ASN A 89 -6.49 25.45 -7.63
C ASN A 89 -5.11 25.09 -7.06
N SER A 90 -4.68 25.74 -5.98
CA SER A 90 -3.42 25.37 -5.31
C SER A 90 -3.53 23.97 -4.70
N ARG A 91 -4.64 23.64 -4.02
CA ARG A 91 -4.87 22.29 -3.49
C ARG A 91 -4.91 21.21 -4.56
N LYS A 92 -5.54 21.46 -5.72
CA LYS A 92 -5.49 20.57 -6.88
C LYS A 92 -4.06 20.33 -7.37
N SER A 93 -3.24 21.38 -7.42
CA SER A 93 -1.83 21.27 -7.80
C SER A 93 -1.02 20.44 -6.80
N LEU A 94 -1.20 20.68 -5.49
CA LEU A 94 -0.57 19.87 -4.44
C LEU A 94 -0.98 18.40 -4.53
N PHE A 95 -2.27 18.11 -4.72
CA PHE A 95 -2.73 16.73 -4.90
C PHE A 95 -2.08 16.06 -6.12
N ARG A 96 -2.06 16.74 -7.28
CA ARG A 96 -1.42 16.20 -8.49
C ARG A 96 0.07 15.91 -8.25
N LYS A 97 0.78 16.82 -7.57
CA LYS A 97 2.19 16.62 -7.18
C LYS A 97 2.33 15.39 -6.27
N MET A 98 1.54 15.31 -5.20
CA MET A 98 1.53 14.19 -4.27
C MET A 98 1.23 12.86 -4.99
N TYR A 99 0.25 12.84 -5.90
CA TYR A 99 -0.10 11.64 -6.66
C TYR A 99 1.01 11.19 -7.61
N VAL A 100 1.70 12.13 -8.27
CA VAL A 100 2.88 11.80 -9.09
C VAL A 100 3.98 11.19 -8.22
N GLN A 101 4.26 11.78 -7.06
CA GLN A 101 5.30 11.28 -6.15
C GLN A 101 4.94 9.92 -5.54
N PHE A 102 3.67 9.71 -5.21
CA PHE A 102 3.15 8.40 -4.83
C PHE A 102 3.39 7.35 -5.92
N ASN A 103 3.10 7.69 -7.18
CA ASN A 103 3.37 6.79 -8.30
C ASN A 103 4.87 6.52 -8.50
N GLU A 104 5.73 7.52 -8.33
CA GLU A 104 7.19 7.34 -8.35
C GLU A 104 7.64 6.37 -7.25
N TYR A 105 7.10 6.50 -6.04
CA TYR A 105 7.32 5.58 -4.93
C TYR A 105 6.86 4.16 -5.27
N ILE A 106 5.63 3.96 -5.75
CA ILE A 106 5.11 2.62 -6.10
C ILE A 106 5.91 1.97 -7.21
N VAL A 107 6.29 2.73 -8.24
CA VAL A 107 7.11 2.22 -9.35
C VAL A 107 8.48 1.77 -8.84
N GLU A 108 9.11 2.55 -7.96
CA GLU A 108 10.42 2.18 -7.42
C GLU A 108 10.34 1.06 -6.38
N ASN A 109 9.28 1.02 -5.56
CA ASN A 109 8.98 -0.11 -4.67
C ASN A 109 8.81 -1.40 -5.48
N SER A 110 8.09 -1.35 -6.61
CA SER A 110 7.96 -2.49 -7.52
C SER A 110 9.31 -2.96 -8.07
N LYS A 111 10.19 -2.05 -8.50
CA LYS A 111 11.54 -2.40 -8.95
C LYS A 111 12.40 -2.98 -7.83
N PHE A 112 12.36 -2.38 -6.65
CA PHE A 112 13.10 -2.85 -5.47
C PHE A 112 12.61 -4.23 -5.07
N SER A 113 11.31 -4.38 -4.82
CA SER A 113 10.65 -5.64 -4.51
C SER A 113 11.02 -6.70 -5.55
N ARG A 114 10.98 -6.38 -6.85
CA ARG A 114 11.34 -7.34 -7.91
C ARG A 114 12.80 -7.74 -7.80
N SER A 115 13.70 -6.80 -7.52
CA SER A 115 15.13 -7.05 -7.38
C SER A 115 15.47 -7.87 -6.14
N ILE A 116 14.76 -7.69 -5.03
CA ILE A 116 14.99 -8.51 -3.83
C ILE A 116 14.37 -9.89 -4.01
N PHE A 117 13.12 -9.96 -4.44
CA PHE A 117 12.39 -11.20 -4.45
C PHE A 117 12.87 -12.13 -5.58
N SER A 118 13.24 -11.60 -6.76
CA SER A 118 13.70 -12.46 -7.85
C SER A 118 15.02 -13.15 -7.58
N ASN A 119 15.81 -12.63 -6.64
CA ASN A 119 17.20 -13.03 -6.44
C ASN A 119 17.44 -13.70 -5.10
N PHE A 120 16.55 -13.51 -4.12
CA PHE A 120 16.74 -14.03 -2.76
C PHE A 120 15.64 -14.99 -2.31
N LEU A 121 14.51 -15.10 -3.03
CA LEU A 121 13.48 -16.08 -2.71
C LEU A 121 13.66 -17.39 -3.49
N GLN A 122 13.31 -18.49 -2.83
CA GLN A 122 13.60 -19.85 -3.31
C GLN A 122 12.63 -20.33 -4.40
N GLU A 123 11.38 -19.85 -4.39
CA GLU A 123 10.36 -20.28 -5.33
C GLU A 123 9.74 -19.13 -6.13
N LYS A 124 9.52 -19.39 -7.42
CA LYS A 124 8.91 -18.43 -8.35
C LYS A 124 7.46 -18.09 -7.98
N ASP A 125 6.74 -19.03 -7.38
CA ASP A 125 5.35 -18.84 -6.97
C ASP A 125 5.26 -17.88 -5.76
N ASP A 126 6.08 -18.12 -4.73
CA ASP A 126 6.20 -17.25 -3.56
C ASP A 126 6.61 -15.82 -3.94
N LEU A 127 7.60 -15.71 -4.84
CA LEU A 127 8.03 -14.46 -5.44
C LEU A 127 6.87 -13.64 -6.02
N GLN A 128 6.02 -14.29 -6.81
CA GLN A 128 4.91 -13.63 -7.48
C GLN A 128 3.81 -13.23 -6.48
N ALA A 129 3.51 -14.10 -5.51
CA ALA A 129 2.53 -13.82 -4.47
C ALA A 129 2.97 -12.65 -3.57
N TYR A 130 4.23 -12.59 -3.15
CA TYR A 130 4.72 -11.52 -2.29
C TYR A 130 4.81 -10.17 -3.01
N LEU A 131 5.29 -10.16 -4.26
CA LEU A 131 5.32 -8.97 -5.09
C LEU A 131 3.93 -8.37 -5.28
N TYR A 132 2.98 -9.26 -5.61
CA TYR A 132 1.60 -8.90 -5.80
C TYR A 132 1.00 -8.25 -4.55
N THR A 133 1.12 -8.93 -3.41
CA THR A 133 0.55 -8.47 -2.14
C THR A 133 1.14 -7.14 -1.70
N ASN A 134 2.47 -6.96 -1.73
CA ASN A 134 3.11 -5.72 -1.28
C ASN A 134 2.65 -4.48 -2.07
N ILE A 135 2.63 -4.61 -3.40
CA ILE A 135 2.22 -3.52 -4.28
C ILE A 135 0.74 -3.22 -4.14
N TYR A 136 -0.09 -4.26 -4.13
CA TYR A 136 -1.52 -4.08 -3.99
C TYR A 136 -1.85 -3.36 -2.67
N LEU A 137 -1.27 -3.82 -1.55
CA LEU A 137 -1.49 -3.22 -0.23
C LEU A 137 -1.05 -1.75 -0.18
N SER A 138 0.07 -1.39 -0.80
CA SER A 138 0.52 0.01 -0.85
C SER A 138 -0.47 0.90 -1.61
N ILE A 139 -1.02 0.41 -2.74
CA ILE A 139 -2.00 1.18 -3.52
C ILE A 139 -3.34 1.29 -2.80
N GLU A 140 -3.79 0.21 -2.15
CA GLU A 140 -5.03 0.26 -1.39
C GLU A 140 -4.89 1.13 -0.13
N ALA A 141 -3.75 1.07 0.57
CA ALA A 141 -3.47 1.94 1.70
C ALA A 141 -3.55 3.42 1.33
N PHE A 142 -2.98 3.82 0.19
CA PHE A 142 -3.16 5.18 -0.34
C PHE A 142 -4.64 5.57 -0.42
N ASN A 143 -5.51 4.66 -0.86
CA ASN A 143 -6.94 4.92 -0.99
C ASN A 143 -7.64 5.05 0.36
N LEU A 144 -7.31 4.17 1.31
CA LEU A 144 -7.85 4.26 2.65
C LEU A 144 -7.41 5.56 3.34
N ASN A 145 -6.16 5.97 3.14
CA ASN A 145 -5.61 7.19 3.71
C ASN A 145 -6.31 8.43 3.15
N MET A 146 -6.52 8.46 1.84
CA MET A 146 -7.24 9.54 1.17
C MET A 146 -8.73 9.54 1.50
N ASN A 147 -9.37 8.37 1.59
CA ASN A 147 -10.78 8.27 1.96
C ASN A 147 -11.01 8.73 3.40
N THR A 148 -10.13 8.34 4.33
CA THR A 148 -10.12 8.85 5.72
C THR A 148 -10.11 10.38 5.75
N TYR A 149 -9.26 11.00 4.93
CA TYR A 149 -9.22 12.46 4.79
C TYR A 149 -10.54 13.03 4.23
N LEU A 150 -11.08 12.44 3.16
CA LEU A 150 -12.27 12.92 2.46
C LEU A 150 -13.55 12.77 3.29
N GLU A 151 -13.69 11.68 4.02
CA GLU A 151 -14.77 11.48 4.99
C GLU A 151 -14.60 12.45 6.18
N GLY A 152 -13.37 12.62 6.67
CA GLY A 152 -13.05 13.58 7.72
C GLY A 152 -13.40 15.02 7.36
N GLN A 153 -13.26 15.44 6.10
CA GLN A 153 -13.71 16.77 5.64
C GLN A 153 -15.22 16.97 5.81
N LYS A 154 -16.01 15.89 5.70
CA LYS A 154 -17.47 15.92 5.77
C LYS A 154 -17.95 15.76 7.21
N ASN A 155 -17.32 14.85 7.94
CA ASN A 155 -17.60 14.57 9.34
C ASN A 155 -16.31 14.14 10.06
N SER A 156 -15.79 15.00 10.95
CA SER A 156 -14.56 14.71 11.71
C SER A 156 -14.68 13.48 12.62
N GLU A 157 -15.89 13.09 13.03
CA GLU A 157 -16.11 11.90 13.87
C GLU A 157 -15.75 10.58 13.15
N THR A 158 -15.66 10.61 11.81
CA THR A 158 -15.26 9.44 11.00
C THR A 158 -13.76 9.18 11.01
N ILE A 159 -12.94 10.16 11.44
CA ILE A 159 -11.48 10.09 11.33
C ILE A 159 -10.92 8.99 12.24
N GLU A 160 -11.30 8.97 13.52
CA GLU A 160 -10.77 7.99 14.48
C GLU A 160 -11.15 6.54 14.12
N PRO A 161 -12.43 6.22 13.80
CA PRO A 161 -12.79 4.88 13.33
C PRO A 161 -12.02 4.49 12.06
N ASN A 162 -11.89 5.38 11.09
CA ASN A 162 -11.19 5.09 9.85
C ASN A 162 -9.68 4.85 10.06
N ILE A 163 -9.05 5.58 10.96
CA ILE A 163 -7.65 5.34 11.35
C ILE A 163 -7.52 3.96 12.01
N LYS A 164 -8.43 3.60 12.91
CA LYS A 164 -8.45 2.27 13.51
C LYS A 164 -8.58 1.19 12.44
N THR A 165 -9.46 1.36 11.46
CA THR A 165 -9.63 0.43 10.33
C THR A 165 -8.35 0.29 9.51
N VAL A 166 -7.66 1.41 9.19
CA VAL A 166 -6.38 1.35 8.46
C VAL A 166 -5.30 0.64 9.27
N ILE A 167 -5.19 0.96 10.57
CA ILE A 167 -4.22 0.32 11.45
C ILE A 167 -4.52 -1.17 11.55
N ASP A 168 -5.77 -1.55 11.81
CA ASP A 168 -6.20 -2.94 11.87
C ASP A 168 -5.88 -3.73 10.61
N TYR A 169 -6.04 -3.10 9.45
CA TYR A 169 -5.82 -3.71 8.15
C TYR A 169 -4.35 -3.94 7.81
N LEU A 170 -3.49 -2.95 8.09
CA LEU A 170 -2.06 -3.00 7.73
C LEU A 170 -1.16 -3.53 8.85
N TYR A 171 -1.71 -3.78 10.04
CA TYR A 171 -0.94 -4.23 11.19
C TYR A 171 -0.21 -5.55 10.93
N TYR A 172 1.09 -5.56 11.22
CA TYR A 172 1.90 -6.76 11.15
C TYR A 172 1.73 -7.60 12.42
N ASN A 173 1.20 -8.82 12.27
CA ASN A 173 1.05 -9.74 13.41
C ASN A 173 2.42 -10.11 13.99
N GLY A 174 2.58 -9.91 15.30
CA GLY A 174 3.86 -10.12 16.00
C GLY A 174 4.78 -8.89 16.00
N ASP A 175 4.28 -7.70 15.66
CA ASP A 175 5.01 -6.45 15.87
C ASP A 175 5.26 -6.18 17.37
N GLU A 176 6.39 -5.52 17.66
CA GLU A 176 6.79 -5.14 19.03
C GLU A 176 5.82 -4.12 19.65
N LYS A 177 5.17 -3.32 18.80
CA LYS A 177 4.19 -2.29 19.19
C LYS A 177 2.79 -2.78 18.91
N SER A 178 1.89 -2.62 19.87
CA SER A 178 0.47 -2.95 19.69
C SER A 178 -0.23 -1.96 18.76
N LYS A 179 -1.42 -2.33 18.30
CA LYS A 179 -2.31 -1.45 17.53
C LYS A 179 -2.67 -0.19 18.31
N GLU A 180 -2.93 -0.33 19.62
CA GLU A 180 -3.21 0.80 20.51
C GLU A 180 -2.00 1.72 20.67
N ASP A 181 -0.77 1.18 20.65
CA ASP A 181 0.45 2.00 20.71
C ASP A 181 0.56 2.90 19.48
N TYR A 182 0.38 2.33 18.28
CA TYR A 182 0.42 3.10 17.03
C TYR A 182 -0.66 4.19 16.97
N GLN A 183 -1.86 3.95 17.51
CA GLN A 183 -2.92 4.97 17.58
C GLN A 183 -2.52 6.17 18.45
N LYS A 184 -1.84 5.92 19.57
CA LYS A 184 -1.46 6.95 20.55
C LYS A 184 -0.21 7.74 20.14
N MET A 185 0.68 7.15 19.34
CA MET A 185 1.92 7.79 18.90
C MET A 185 1.66 9.05 18.09
N SER A 186 2.49 10.07 18.30
CA SER A 186 2.53 11.28 17.48
C SER A 186 3.05 10.98 16.07
N ASN A 187 2.81 11.92 15.15
CA ASN A 187 3.34 11.85 13.78
C ASN A 187 4.88 11.76 13.76
N GLY A 188 5.56 12.44 14.70
CA GLY A 188 7.01 12.37 14.86
C GLY A 188 7.50 11.00 15.33
N GLU A 189 6.84 10.41 16.34
CA GLU A 189 7.21 9.08 16.84
C GLU A 189 7.05 8.00 15.75
N ILE A 190 6.02 8.07 14.91
CA ILE A 190 5.84 7.14 13.80
C ILE A 190 6.90 7.38 12.71
N ALA A 191 7.31 8.62 12.47
CA ALA A 191 8.41 8.92 11.54
C ALA A 191 9.74 8.29 11.99
N GLU A 192 10.04 8.30 13.29
CA GLU A 192 11.22 7.62 13.83
C GLU A 192 11.15 6.10 13.64
N ILE A 193 9.96 5.50 13.68
CA ILE A 193 9.79 4.07 13.39
C ILE A 193 10.06 3.81 11.91
N VAL A 194 9.58 4.65 11.00
CA VAL A 194 9.90 4.53 9.57
C VAL A 194 11.41 4.50 9.35
N ASP A 195 12.15 5.42 9.97
CA ASP A 195 13.61 5.47 9.84
C ASP A 195 14.27 4.19 10.36
N LYS A 196 13.81 3.65 11.50
CA LYS A 196 14.28 2.38 12.05
C LYS A 196 13.98 1.19 11.14
N GLU A 197 12.79 1.13 10.55
CA GLU A 197 12.42 0.03 9.64
C GLU A 197 13.18 0.11 8.32
N TYR A 198 13.53 1.30 7.83
CA TYR A 198 14.46 1.44 6.71
C TYR A 198 15.85 0.91 7.07
N ILE A 199 16.39 1.25 8.24
CA ILE A 199 17.68 0.72 8.72
C ILE A 199 17.65 -0.81 8.74
N LYS A 200 16.62 -1.41 9.34
CA LYS A 200 16.44 -2.87 9.38
C LYS A 200 16.40 -3.48 7.97
N LEU A 201 15.68 -2.85 7.04
CA LEU A 201 15.61 -3.33 5.65
C LEU A 201 16.97 -3.24 4.94
N TYR A 202 17.74 -2.17 5.15
CA TYR A 202 19.10 -2.06 4.63
C TYR A 202 20.00 -3.15 5.23
N GLU A 203 19.96 -3.36 6.54
CA GLU A 203 20.76 -4.40 7.21
C GLU A 203 20.41 -5.80 6.71
N ALA A 204 19.12 -6.12 6.58
CA ALA A 204 18.64 -7.38 6.04
C ALA A 204 19.12 -7.59 4.58
N LEU A 205 19.06 -6.54 3.76
CA LEU A 205 19.56 -6.58 2.39
C LEU A 205 21.08 -6.79 2.36
N GLU A 206 21.85 -6.04 3.14
CA GLU A 206 23.32 -6.18 3.20
C GLU A 206 23.75 -7.58 3.65
N LYS A 207 23.08 -8.12 4.67
CA LYS A 207 23.28 -9.51 5.11
C LYS A 207 23.09 -10.47 3.93
N ARG A 208 22.00 -10.34 3.18
CA ARG A 208 21.75 -11.21 2.00
C ARG A 208 22.75 -11.05 0.88
N ILE A 209 23.17 -9.83 0.60
CA ILE A 209 24.23 -9.58 -0.38
C ILE A 209 25.53 -10.26 0.05
N SER A 210 25.86 -10.20 1.34
CA SER A 210 27.11 -10.77 1.86
C SER A 210 27.14 -12.31 1.80
N GLU A 211 26.00 -12.94 2.11
CA GLU A 211 25.80 -14.39 2.12
C GLU A 211 25.65 -14.97 0.71
N GLY A 212 25.27 -14.14 -0.27
CA GLY A 212 24.99 -14.57 -1.63
C GLY A 212 26.21 -14.93 -2.50
N ASN A 213 25.95 -15.64 -3.58
CA ASN A 213 26.91 -15.97 -4.64
C ASN A 213 27.29 -14.72 -5.49
N HIS A 214 28.20 -14.89 -6.45
CA HIS A 214 28.69 -13.77 -7.28
C HIS A 214 27.56 -13.05 -8.07
N VAL A 215 26.53 -13.78 -8.53
CA VAL A 215 25.40 -13.20 -9.27
C VAL A 215 24.51 -12.39 -8.32
N GLU A 216 24.18 -12.96 -7.16
CA GLU A 216 23.39 -12.32 -6.10
C GLU A 216 24.08 -11.05 -5.58
N LYS A 217 25.41 -11.07 -5.41
CA LYS A 217 26.22 -9.90 -5.04
C LYS A 217 26.12 -8.76 -6.06
N LYS A 218 26.24 -9.09 -7.34
CA LYS A 218 26.13 -8.09 -8.43
C LYS A 218 24.74 -7.48 -8.49
N MET A 219 23.70 -8.30 -8.32
CA MET A 219 22.30 -7.84 -8.32
C MET A 219 21.93 -7.08 -7.05
N GLY A 220 22.56 -7.41 -5.91
CA GLY A 220 22.48 -6.70 -4.65
C GLY A 220 22.78 -5.20 -4.77
N ASN A 221 23.79 -4.83 -5.56
CA ASN A 221 24.11 -3.42 -5.81
C ASN A 221 22.96 -2.64 -6.50
N ASN A 222 22.22 -3.31 -7.39
CA ASN A 222 21.02 -2.73 -8.01
C ASN A 222 19.90 -2.58 -6.98
N ALA A 223 19.67 -3.61 -6.15
CA ALA A 223 18.67 -3.57 -5.07
C ALA A 223 18.96 -2.42 -4.09
N ARG A 224 20.22 -2.21 -3.70
CA ARG A 224 20.66 -1.09 -2.84
C ARG A 224 20.31 0.27 -3.47
N THR A 225 20.57 0.41 -4.77
CA THR A 225 20.27 1.65 -5.49
C THR A 225 18.76 1.91 -5.57
N SER A 226 17.97 0.86 -5.83
CA SER A 226 16.51 0.95 -5.86
C SER A 226 15.93 1.26 -4.48
N LEU A 227 16.46 0.66 -3.40
CA LEU A 227 16.05 0.94 -2.02
C LEU A 227 16.26 2.42 -1.67
N LYS A 228 17.43 2.97 -1.99
CA LYS A 228 17.74 4.39 -1.78
C LYS A 228 16.80 5.33 -2.55
N LYS A 229 16.43 4.95 -3.78
CA LYS A 229 15.46 5.71 -4.57
C LYS A 229 14.04 5.57 -4.01
N MET A 230 13.64 4.37 -3.61
CA MET A 230 12.34 4.10 -3.01
C MET A 230 12.15 4.93 -1.74
N GLU A 231 13.15 4.94 -0.85
CA GLU A 231 13.16 5.79 0.35
C GLU A 231 13.03 7.28 0.00
N LYS A 232 13.82 7.76 -0.97
CA LYS A 232 13.73 9.15 -1.42
C LYS A 232 12.33 9.51 -1.92
N PHE A 233 11.74 8.69 -2.79
CA PHE A 233 10.40 8.96 -3.35
C PHE A 233 9.31 8.85 -2.30
N TYR A 234 9.40 7.90 -1.37
CA TYR A 234 8.53 7.84 -0.21
C TYR A 234 8.60 9.13 0.61
N ARG A 235 9.80 9.61 0.97
CA ARG A 235 9.96 10.85 1.75
C ARG A 235 9.38 12.08 1.03
N GLN A 236 9.45 12.10 -0.31
CA GLN A 236 8.82 13.14 -1.12
C GLN A 236 7.29 13.05 -1.10
N TYR A 237 6.75 11.83 -1.22
CA TYR A 237 5.33 11.56 -1.12
C TYR A 237 4.77 11.92 0.26
N ASP A 238 5.37 11.44 1.35
CA ASP A 238 4.98 11.74 2.73
C ASP A 238 4.94 13.24 2.98
N LYS A 239 6.01 13.96 2.59
CA LYS A 239 6.05 15.42 2.70
C LYS A 239 4.90 16.11 1.96
N SER A 240 4.65 15.73 0.70
CA SER A 240 3.56 16.35 -0.05
C SER A 240 2.17 15.96 0.47
N PHE A 241 2.04 14.78 1.07
CA PHE A 241 0.82 14.37 1.77
C PHE A 241 0.60 15.25 3.00
N GLU A 242 1.62 15.46 3.84
CA GLU A 242 1.53 16.39 4.97
C GLU A 242 1.17 17.81 4.53
N GLU A 243 1.84 18.35 3.50
CA GLU A 243 1.54 19.66 2.91
C GLU A 243 0.07 19.73 2.44
N TYR A 244 -0.43 18.66 1.83
CA TYR A 244 -1.81 18.57 1.35
C TYR A 244 -2.85 18.53 2.48
N ILE A 245 -2.56 17.80 3.56
CA ILE A 245 -3.39 17.73 4.77
C ILE A 245 -3.37 19.06 5.53
N ASP A 246 -2.21 19.71 5.64
CA ASP A 246 -2.07 21.00 6.30
C ASP A 246 -2.88 22.11 5.63
N GLY A 247 -2.95 22.08 4.30
CA GLY A 247 -3.79 22.98 3.51
C GLY A 247 -5.30 22.76 3.65
N SER A 248 -5.75 21.76 4.41
CA SER A 248 -7.18 21.44 4.58
C SER A 248 -7.89 22.27 5.67
N GLY A 249 -9.22 22.22 5.68
CA GLY A 249 -10.07 22.87 6.67
C GLY A 249 -10.21 22.12 8.00
N LEU A 250 -9.53 20.99 8.19
CA LEU A 250 -9.63 20.18 9.42
C LEU A 250 -9.02 20.90 10.63
N LYS A 251 -9.44 20.47 11.81
CA LYS A 251 -8.80 20.87 13.07
C LYS A 251 -7.37 20.32 13.12
N LYS A 252 -6.50 20.99 13.89
CA LYS A 252 -5.08 20.62 14.00
C LYS A 252 -4.90 19.17 14.47
N GLU A 253 -5.68 18.73 15.44
CA GLU A 253 -5.62 17.36 15.99
C GLU A 253 -5.94 16.31 14.92
N ASP A 254 -6.98 16.52 14.14
CA ASP A 254 -7.40 15.64 13.05
C ASP A 254 -6.35 15.56 11.94
N LYS A 255 -5.71 16.70 11.61
CA LYS A 255 -4.60 16.74 10.65
C LYS A 255 -3.44 15.87 11.13
N GLU A 256 -3.02 16.03 12.37
CA GLU A 256 -1.92 15.25 12.94
C GLU A 256 -2.22 13.75 12.97
N LYS A 257 -3.48 13.37 13.20
CA LYS A 257 -3.92 11.98 13.12
C LYS A 257 -3.83 11.41 11.69
N ILE A 258 -4.30 12.14 10.68
CA ILE A 258 -4.28 11.68 9.29
C ILE A 258 -2.86 11.57 8.72
N LYS A 259 -1.97 12.51 9.05
CA LYS A 259 -0.56 12.50 8.60
C LYS A 259 0.20 11.22 8.94
N LYS A 260 -0.20 10.54 10.01
CA LYS A 260 0.40 9.27 10.47
C LYS A 260 0.17 8.12 9.50
N LEU A 261 -0.94 8.15 8.75
CA LEU A 261 -1.40 7.00 7.98
C LEU A 261 -0.43 6.57 6.86
N VAL A 262 0.17 7.55 6.17
CA VAL A 262 1.18 7.30 5.13
C VAL A 262 2.45 6.66 5.72
N LYS A 263 2.83 7.08 6.93
CA LYS A 263 3.98 6.51 7.63
C LYS A 263 3.69 5.09 8.10
N PHE A 264 2.47 4.84 8.60
CA PHE A 264 2.06 3.51 9.02
C PHE A 264 2.00 2.52 7.83
N GLU A 265 1.48 2.96 6.68
CA GLU A 265 1.57 2.21 5.42
C GLU A 265 3.02 1.82 5.09
N ASN A 266 3.93 2.78 5.17
CA ASN A 266 5.33 2.52 4.83
C ASN A 266 5.98 1.56 5.83
N ILE A 267 5.71 1.70 7.13
CA ILE A 267 6.13 0.72 8.15
C ILE A 267 5.66 -0.69 7.80
N ALA A 268 4.38 -0.86 7.44
CA ALA A 268 3.83 -2.16 7.06
C ALA A 268 4.55 -2.75 5.83
N SER A 269 4.78 -1.95 4.79
CA SER A 269 5.51 -2.37 3.58
C SER A 269 6.97 -2.73 3.89
N LEU A 270 7.67 -1.92 4.69
CA LEU A 270 9.06 -2.17 5.08
C LEU A 270 9.19 -3.46 5.90
N LYS A 271 8.32 -3.66 6.91
CA LYS A 271 8.30 -4.88 7.72
C LYS A 271 8.05 -6.11 6.86
N PHE A 272 7.10 -6.04 5.93
CA PHE A 272 6.84 -7.11 4.97
C PHE A 272 8.11 -7.46 4.16
N MET A 273 8.76 -6.46 3.56
CA MET A 273 9.97 -6.68 2.75
C MET A 273 11.13 -7.23 3.58
N THR A 274 11.36 -6.70 4.78
CA THR A 274 12.40 -7.18 5.71
C THR A 274 12.16 -8.64 6.07
N LYS A 275 10.93 -9.00 6.44
CA LYS A 275 10.60 -10.39 6.80
C LYS A 275 10.77 -11.35 5.63
N SER A 276 10.39 -10.92 4.43
CA SER A 276 10.62 -11.72 3.23
C SER A 276 12.10 -11.92 2.90
N LEU A 277 13.00 -11.00 3.30
CA LEU A 277 14.46 -11.19 3.19
C LEU A 277 15.03 -12.08 4.29
N GLU A 278 14.47 -12.01 5.50
CA GLU A 278 14.87 -12.80 6.67
C GLU A 278 14.49 -14.28 6.55
N LYS A 279 13.41 -14.61 5.81
CA LYS A 279 12.96 -15.99 5.64
C LYS A 279 14.04 -16.83 4.94
N LEU A 280 14.73 -17.66 5.73
CA LEU A 280 15.67 -18.71 5.32
C LEU A 280 15.07 -20.07 5.68
N GLU A 281 15.07 -20.99 4.70
CA GLU A 281 14.96 -22.45 4.81
C GLU A 281 14.20 -23.04 6.01
N GLY A 282 12.99 -23.58 5.75
CA GLY A 282 12.43 -24.66 6.57
C GLY A 282 11.19 -24.36 7.42
N GLU A 283 10.68 -23.13 7.44
CA GLU A 283 9.35 -22.89 8.02
C GLU A 283 8.26 -23.15 6.97
N GLU A 284 7.75 -24.39 6.97
CA GLU A 284 6.47 -24.74 6.36
C GLU A 284 5.44 -23.68 6.76
N SER A 285 4.84 -23.04 5.76
CA SER A 285 3.71 -22.15 5.97
C SER A 285 2.53 -22.99 6.50
N GLY A 286 2.38 -23.03 7.81
CA GLY A 286 1.14 -23.40 8.45
C GLY A 286 0.08 -22.35 8.13
N GLN A 287 -0.66 -22.57 7.05
CA GLN A 287 -2.02 -22.06 6.85
C GLN A 287 -3.00 -23.23 6.97
#